data_AF-A0A4V1UF65-F1
#
_entry.id   AF-A0A4V1UF65-F1
#
_cell.length_a   1.000
_cell.length_b   1.000
_cell.length_c   1.000
_cell.angle_alpha   90.00
_cell.angle_beta   90.00
_cell.angle_gamma   90.00
#
_symmetry.space_group_name_H-M   'P 1'
#
loop_
_entity.id
_entity.type
_entity.pdbx_description
1 polymer ?
#
loop_
_entity_poly.entity_id
_entity_poly.type
_entity_poly.pdbx_seq_one_letter_code
_entity_poly.pdbx_strand_id
1 'polypeptide(L)'
;SELDEKGGWAALGRVDFKLADLGTLYVSGSTRSIGFGTIEQRVNERARDNFNQFDVATNLELGKLLPQKASMSIPVYAGVSQTISTPEYDPYDLDIKLKDKLAAADGNDKDSIRDDAVDVRTITTLNFTNVKKNNTSGKVQKPWSIENVDVSYSYYKETQHNPLIESNDVVRHRAGVGYNYVGTPKYWEPLKRGIKSKSNWFSLAKDLNLNYIPSLIGFRADVNRQFGSFRPRSVGTPKGFIPETYDKYFTFDRFYNLRWDLTRSLNVDYSAVNKTWIDEDSGRLDKGGKDKMWDNFFKGGRTILYQQKAEVSYNLPTAKLPLIDWTNIKVGYVSTFDWLGASLIARSLGNTLSNTQQKNVNAELDFTRLYAKSRWLRALDEEPIGADPSAQPNLADTAVKGRRRNSNDPVQLPGAVKFVGRLITSLKRVNISYSENASAAIYGYTDSSRALGMNFRSNAPGLGFIFGQQPDTNFINKFAQKGWLTGDPNFNYQNRQDYTQKLTITAQLMPIRDLT
;
A
#
# COMPACT_ATOMS: atom_id res chain seq x y z
N SER A 1 -35.95 51.58 13.32
CA SER A 1 -35.23 50.64 12.44
C SER A 1 -35.67 49.27 12.86
N GLU A 2 -36.58 48.67 12.11
CA GLU A 2 -37.10 47.32 12.37
C GLU A 2 -36.24 46.32 11.60
N LEU A 3 -36.03 45.13 12.15
CA LEU A 3 -35.33 44.04 11.47
C LEU A 3 -36.24 43.47 10.36
N ASP A 4 -35.67 43.01 9.25
CA ASP A 4 -36.47 42.40 8.18
C ASP A 4 -37.05 41.06 8.69
N GLU A 5 -38.37 41.00 8.85
CA GLU A 5 -39.11 39.82 9.36
C GLU A 5 -39.52 38.84 8.24
N LYS A 6 -39.03 39.00 7.01
CA LYS A 6 -39.34 38.08 5.91
C LYS A 6 -38.88 36.66 6.24
N GLY A 7 -39.83 35.72 6.15
CA GLY A 7 -39.55 34.30 6.25
C GLY A 7 -38.86 33.75 5.01
N GLY A 8 -38.20 32.60 5.15
CA GLY A 8 -37.71 31.80 4.05
C GLY A 8 -38.36 30.43 4.00
N TRP A 9 -38.25 29.76 2.87
CA TRP A 9 -38.75 28.39 2.67
C TRP A 9 -37.64 27.51 2.10
N ALA A 10 -37.77 26.20 2.31
CA ALA A 10 -36.94 25.21 1.66
C ALA A 10 -37.80 24.02 1.21
N ALA A 11 -37.39 23.38 0.14
CA ALA A 11 -37.98 22.14 -0.35
C ALA A 11 -36.88 21.16 -0.73
N LEU A 12 -37.08 19.90 -0.39
CA LEU A 12 -36.21 18.78 -0.78
C LEU A 12 -37.09 17.69 -1.37
N GLY A 13 -36.81 17.34 -2.63
CA GLY A 13 -37.37 16.18 -3.30
C GLY A 13 -36.28 15.16 -3.58
N ARG A 14 -36.54 13.89 -3.32
CA ARG A 14 -35.64 12.79 -3.64
C ARG A 14 -36.44 11.59 -4.14
N VAL A 15 -35.98 11.00 -5.23
CA VAL A 15 -36.57 9.80 -5.84
C VAL A 15 -35.46 8.79 -6.09
N ASP A 16 -35.65 7.58 -5.56
CA ASP A 16 -34.71 6.47 -5.68
C ASP A 16 -35.38 5.34 -6.47
N PHE A 17 -34.86 5.04 -7.66
CA PHE A 17 -35.33 3.94 -8.50
C PHE A 17 -34.37 2.75 -8.38
N LYS A 18 -34.89 1.55 -8.12
CA LYS A 18 -34.12 0.30 -8.09
C LYS A 18 -34.45 -0.56 -9.31
N LEU A 19 -33.44 -0.84 -10.12
CA LEU A 19 -33.52 -1.64 -11.36
C LEU A 19 -33.16 -3.10 -11.08
N ALA A 20 -33.88 -3.75 -10.16
CA ALA A 20 -33.61 -5.12 -9.73
C ALA A 20 -32.12 -5.38 -9.41
N ASP A 21 -31.48 -6.29 -10.15
CA ASP A 21 -30.06 -6.67 -10.03
C ASP A 21 -29.11 -5.78 -10.86
N LEU A 22 -29.64 -4.92 -11.72
CA LEU A 22 -28.83 -4.05 -12.60
C LEU A 22 -28.26 -2.85 -11.84
N GLY A 23 -28.98 -2.30 -10.87
CA GLY A 23 -28.49 -1.15 -10.11
C GLY A 23 -29.57 -0.18 -9.63
N THR A 24 -29.16 1.07 -9.41
CA THR A 24 -30.03 2.14 -8.89
C THR A 24 -29.82 3.46 -9.62
N LEU A 25 -30.88 4.27 -9.68
CA LEU A 25 -30.88 5.65 -10.16
C LEU A 25 -31.43 6.55 -9.05
N TYR A 26 -30.69 7.59 -8.72
CA TYR A 26 -30.99 8.58 -7.70
C TYR A 26 -31.21 9.92 -8.40
N VAL A 27 -32.33 10.57 -8.08
CA VAL A 27 -32.61 11.94 -8.52
C VAL A 27 -32.99 12.74 -7.28
N SER A 28 -32.26 13.80 -6.99
CA SER A 28 -32.60 14.73 -5.91
C SER A 28 -32.57 16.17 -6.39
N GLY A 29 -33.51 16.95 -5.88
CA GLY A 29 -33.57 18.39 -6.05
C GLY A 29 -33.79 19.03 -4.70
N SER A 30 -33.01 20.05 -4.39
CA SER A 30 -33.22 20.87 -3.20
C SER A 30 -33.19 22.34 -3.56
N THR A 31 -34.01 23.12 -2.89
CA THR A 31 -34.07 24.57 -3.06
C THR A 31 -34.31 25.21 -1.70
N ARG A 32 -33.72 26.38 -1.49
CA ARG A 32 -34.03 27.26 -0.36
C ARG A 32 -34.04 28.71 -0.82
N SER A 33 -34.91 29.51 -0.22
CA SER A 33 -34.94 30.94 -0.44
C SER A 33 -34.05 31.70 0.54
N ILE A 34 -33.77 32.95 0.19
CA ILE A 34 -33.26 33.96 1.12
C ILE A 34 -34.12 33.97 2.39
N GLY A 35 -33.48 34.16 3.55
CA GLY A 35 -34.10 34.19 4.88
C GLY A 35 -34.33 32.81 5.49
N PHE A 36 -34.13 31.70 4.75
CA PHE A 36 -34.25 30.36 5.30
C PHE A 36 -33.07 30.05 6.24
N GLY A 37 -33.37 29.38 7.35
CA GLY A 37 -32.40 29.02 8.37
C GLY A 37 -33.01 28.11 9.43
N THR A 38 -32.17 27.58 10.30
CA THR A 38 -32.63 26.81 11.47
C THR A 38 -33.10 27.75 12.58
N ILE A 39 -33.81 27.23 13.59
CA ILE A 39 -34.49 28.06 14.62
C ILE A 39 -33.48 28.82 15.49
N GLU A 40 -32.32 28.21 15.72
CA GLU A 40 -31.22 28.75 16.52
C GLU A 40 -30.39 29.82 15.81
N GLN A 41 -30.53 29.97 14.48
CA GLN A 41 -29.75 30.93 13.70
C GLN A 41 -30.23 32.37 13.95
N ARG A 42 -29.26 33.26 14.19
CA ARG A 42 -29.50 34.70 14.31
C ARG A 42 -29.83 35.30 12.94
N VAL A 43 -30.42 36.51 12.93
CA VAL A 43 -30.85 37.20 11.69
C VAL A 43 -29.73 37.31 10.64
N ASN A 44 -28.49 37.56 11.05
CA ASN A 44 -27.34 37.67 10.15
C ASN A 44 -26.78 36.32 9.66
N GLU A 45 -27.15 35.21 10.29
CA GLU A 45 -26.66 33.86 9.97
C GLU A 45 -27.60 33.11 9.01
N ARG A 46 -28.80 33.65 8.77
CA ARG A 46 -29.77 33.10 7.81
C ARG A 46 -29.29 33.26 6.37
N ALA A 47 -29.84 32.44 5.47
CA ALA A 47 -29.48 32.46 4.06
C ALA A 47 -29.65 33.85 3.44
N ARG A 48 -28.62 34.34 2.74
CA ARG A 48 -28.63 35.59 1.96
C ARG A 48 -28.66 35.32 0.45
N ASP A 49 -28.90 34.07 0.08
CA ASP A 49 -28.91 33.57 -1.28
C ASP A 49 -30.11 32.66 -1.53
N ASN A 50 -30.63 32.69 -2.76
CA ASN A 50 -31.51 31.63 -3.24
C ASN A 50 -30.61 30.51 -3.78
N PHE A 51 -30.75 29.33 -3.21
CA PHE A 51 -29.90 28.19 -3.53
C PHE A 51 -30.74 27.09 -4.14
N ASN A 52 -30.32 26.60 -5.31
CA ASN A 52 -30.90 25.47 -6.01
C ASN A 52 -29.82 24.43 -6.25
N GLN A 53 -30.11 23.17 -5.95
CA GLN A 53 -29.24 22.05 -6.22
C GLN A 53 -30.01 20.94 -6.88
N PHE A 54 -29.45 20.38 -7.94
CA PHE A 54 -30.01 19.26 -8.69
C PHE A 54 -28.94 18.19 -8.88
N ASP A 55 -29.22 16.98 -8.43
CA ASP A 55 -28.32 15.84 -8.52
C ASP A 55 -29.02 14.67 -9.20
N VAL A 56 -28.34 14.08 -10.18
CA VAL A 56 -28.73 12.83 -10.82
C VAL A 56 -27.54 11.90 -10.76
N ALA A 57 -27.69 10.72 -10.18
CA ALA A 57 -26.62 9.74 -10.06
C ALA A 57 -27.13 8.33 -10.30
N THR A 58 -26.33 7.47 -10.90
CA THR A 58 -26.65 6.07 -11.12
C THR A 58 -25.48 5.17 -10.76
N ASN A 59 -25.78 4.02 -10.16
CA ASN A 59 -24.86 2.93 -9.89
C ASN A 59 -25.37 1.71 -10.63
N LEU A 60 -24.66 1.25 -11.66
CA LEU A 60 -25.06 0.16 -12.54
C LEU A 60 -24.00 -0.94 -12.57
N GLU A 61 -24.41 -2.21 -12.54
CA GLU A 61 -23.57 -3.37 -12.79
C GLU A 61 -23.78 -3.83 -14.25
N LEU A 62 -23.08 -3.19 -15.19
CA LEU A 62 -23.26 -3.48 -16.62
C LEU A 62 -22.83 -4.91 -17.00
N GLY A 63 -22.06 -5.59 -16.14
CA GLY A 63 -21.72 -7.01 -16.30
C GLY A 63 -22.94 -7.93 -16.34
N LYS A 64 -24.06 -7.52 -15.72
CA LYS A 64 -25.34 -8.26 -15.73
C LYS A 64 -26.04 -8.25 -17.09
N LEU A 65 -25.71 -7.30 -17.97
CA LEU A 65 -26.27 -7.23 -19.33
C LEU A 65 -25.57 -8.19 -20.30
N LEU A 66 -24.41 -8.73 -19.90
CA LEU A 66 -23.66 -9.70 -20.69
C LEU A 66 -24.13 -11.13 -20.40
N PRO A 67 -23.91 -12.09 -21.33
CA PRO A 67 -24.23 -13.49 -21.07
C PRO A 67 -23.53 -14.02 -19.82
N GLN A 68 -24.21 -14.85 -19.02
CA GLN A 68 -23.69 -15.38 -17.76
C GLN A 68 -22.31 -16.07 -17.89
N LYS A 69 -22.05 -16.69 -19.05
CA LYS A 69 -20.75 -17.32 -19.39
C LYS A 69 -19.59 -16.33 -19.47
N ALA A 70 -19.84 -15.05 -19.77
CA ALA A 70 -18.82 -14.01 -19.77
C ALA A 70 -18.32 -13.73 -18.35
N SER A 71 -19.20 -13.86 -17.34
CA SER A 71 -18.89 -13.70 -15.91
C SER A 71 -18.08 -12.43 -15.60
N MET A 72 -18.35 -11.35 -16.34
CA MET A 72 -17.70 -10.06 -16.13
C MET A 72 -18.40 -9.27 -15.04
N SER A 73 -17.61 -8.54 -14.25
CA SER A 73 -18.11 -7.47 -13.40
C SER A 73 -17.70 -6.14 -13.98
N ILE A 74 -18.69 -5.27 -14.19
CA ILE A 74 -18.51 -3.93 -14.73
C ILE A 74 -19.34 -2.95 -13.87
N PRO A 75 -18.85 -2.60 -12.67
CA PRO A 75 -19.49 -1.60 -11.83
C PRO A 75 -19.23 -0.20 -12.40
N VAL A 76 -20.31 0.53 -12.66
CA VAL A 76 -20.31 1.87 -13.24
C VAL A 76 -21.07 2.83 -12.34
N TYR A 77 -20.42 3.92 -11.97
CA TYR A 77 -21.08 5.08 -11.36
C TYR A 77 -21.05 6.23 -12.35
N ALA A 78 -22.17 6.90 -12.56
CA ALA A 78 -22.23 8.14 -13.32
C ALA A 78 -23.11 9.13 -12.58
N GLY A 79 -22.72 10.40 -12.55
CA GLY A 79 -23.52 11.41 -11.88
C GLY A 79 -23.23 12.82 -12.37
N VAL A 80 -24.27 13.65 -12.34
CA VAL A 80 -24.22 15.08 -12.59
C VAL A 80 -24.84 15.79 -11.41
N SER A 81 -24.12 16.76 -10.86
CA SER A 81 -24.56 17.62 -9.77
C SER A 81 -24.43 19.06 -10.24
N GLN A 82 -25.49 19.84 -10.11
CA GLN A 82 -25.49 21.27 -10.41
C GLN A 82 -25.95 22.03 -9.18
N THR A 83 -25.22 23.08 -8.83
CA THR A 83 -25.55 24.00 -7.76
C THR A 83 -25.61 25.41 -8.34
N ILE A 84 -26.66 26.14 -8.02
CA ILE A 84 -26.90 27.52 -8.44
C ILE A 84 -27.23 28.32 -7.18
N SER A 85 -26.41 29.32 -6.86
CA SER A 85 -26.64 30.27 -5.77
C SER A 85 -26.78 31.68 -6.34
N THR A 86 -27.92 32.31 -6.08
CA THR A 86 -28.23 33.68 -6.51
C THR A 86 -28.30 34.58 -5.29
N PRO A 87 -27.39 35.57 -5.15
CA PRO A 87 -27.36 36.43 -3.97
C PRO A 87 -28.57 37.38 -3.93
N GLU A 88 -28.95 37.81 -2.72
CA GLU A 88 -30.00 38.83 -2.54
C GLU A 88 -29.55 40.21 -3.08
N TYR A 89 -28.32 40.58 -2.77
CA TYR A 89 -27.70 41.84 -3.15
C TYR A 89 -26.78 41.64 -4.35
N ASP A 90 -26.60 42.68 -5.15
CA ASP A 90 -25.61 42.67 -6.21
C ASP A 90 -24.20 42.48 -5.60
N PRO A 91 -23.37 41.59 -6.17
CA PRO A 91 -22.05 41.29 -5.59
C PRO A 91 -21.03 42.42 -5.75
N TYR A 92 -21.29 43.39 -6.62
CA TYR A 92 -20.45 44.57 -6.82
C TYR A 92 -21.02 45.80 -6.09
N ASP A 93 -22.35 45.95 -6.10
CA ASP A 93 -23.08 46.99 -5.38
C ASP A 93 -23.84 46.37 -4.20
N LEU A 94 -23.12 46.14 -3.10
CA LEU A 94 -23.56 45.36 -1.92
C LEU A 94 -24.80 45.93 -1.19
N ASP A 95 -25.24 47.11 -1.56
CA ASP A 95 -26.39 47.85 -1.03
C ASP A 95 -27.64 47.77 -1.94
N ILE A 96 -27.47 47.42 -3.22
CA ILE A 96 -28.56 47.31 -4.19
C ILE A 96 -29.00 45.86 -4.31
N LYS A 97 -30.31 45.61 -4.25
CA LYS A 97 -30.85 44.26 -4.50
C LYS A 97 -30.65 43.87 -5.96
N LEU A 98 -30.16 42.66 -6.19
CA LEU A 98 -29.92 42.14 -7.54
C LEU A 98 -31.21 42.18 -8.39
N LYS A 99 -32.37 41.90 -7.77
CA LYS A 99 -33.68 41.97 -8.43
C LYS A 99 -34.01 43.37 -8.95
N ASP A 100 -33.73 44.40 -8.17
CA ASP A 100 -34.05 45.79 -8.51
C ASP A 100 -33.12 46.28 -9.64
N LYS A 101 -31.83 45.93 -9.57
CA LYS A 101 -30.85 46.22 -10.62
C LYS A 101 -31.20 45.53 -11.95
N LEU A 102 -31.62 44.26 -11.90
CA LEU A 102 -32.09 43.53 -13.08
C LEU A 102 -33.42 44.06 -13.65
N ALA A 103 -34.26 44.71 -12.84
CA ALA A 103 -35.49 45.34 -13.31
C ALA A 103 -35.22 46.68 -14.01
N ALA A 104 -34.19 47.39 -13.59
CA ALA A 104 -33.78 48.68 -14.16
C ALA A 104 -32.88 48.58 -15.41
N ALA A 105 -32.28 47.42 -15.69
CA ALA A 105 -31.36 47.21 -16.82
C ALA A 105 -32.07 46.86 -18.14
N ASP A 106 -31.51 47.32 -19.25
CA ASP A 106 -31.92 46.95 -20.62
C ASP A 106 -31.56 45.49 -20.94
N GLY A 107 -32.22 44.89 -21.95
CA GLY A 107 -32.21 43.44 -22.19
C GLY A 107 -30.82 42.78 -22.30
N ASN A 108 -29.88 43.40 -23.03
CA ASN A 108 -28.52 42.85 -23.19
C ASN A 108 -27.67 42.97 -21.92
N ASP A 109 -27.87 44.04 -21.13
CA ASP A 109 -27.13 44.26 -19.88
C ASP A 109 -27.68 43.39 -18.75
N LYS A 110 -28.99 43.11 -18.77
CA LYS A 110 -29.68 42.27 -17.79
C LYS A 110 -29.14 40.84 -17.74
N ASP A 111 -28.88 40.23 -18.90
CA ASP A 111 -28.32 38.88 -18.94
C ASP A 111 -26.85 38.87 -18.49
N SER A 112 -26.07 39.89 -18.86
CA SER A 112 -24.70 40.04 -18.35
C SER A 112 -24.66 40.21 -16.82
N ILE A 113 -25.52 41.07 -16.25
CA ILE A 113 -25.59 41.28 -14.79
C ILE A 113 -25.97 39.98 -14.08
N ARG A 114 -26.88 39.18 -14.65
CA ARG A 114 -27.27 37.89 -14.06
C ARG A 114 -26.11 36.89 -14.08
N ASP A 115 -25.46 36.70 -15.23
CA ASP A 115 -24.36 35.75 -15.39
C ASP A 115 -23.13 36.12 -14.54
N ASP A 116 -22.95 37.41 -14.28
CA ASP A 116 -21.88 37.90 -13.42
C ASP A 116 -22.23 37.71 -11.93
N ALA A 117 -23.51 37.76 -11.56
CA ALA A 117 -23.94 37.71 -10.16
C ALA A 117 -24.14 36.31 -9.57
N VAL A 118 -24.48 35.32 -10.41
CA VAL A 118 -24.86 33.98 -9.94
C VAL A 118 -23.62 33.08 -9.79
N ASP A 119 -23.52 32.35 -8.68
CA ASP A 119 -22.55 31.26 -8.54
C ASP A 119 -23.17 29.96 -9.08
N VAL A 120 -22.58 29.45 -10.16
CA VAL A 120 -22.98 28.16 -10.74
C VAL A 120 -21.80 27.22 -10.68
N ARG A 121 -22.01 26.04 -10.10
CA ARG A 121 -21.06 24.93 -10.11
C ARG A 121 -21.72 23.69 -10.67
N THR A 122 -21.09 23.08 -11.67
CA THR A 122 -21.54 21.82 -12.25
C THR A 122 -20.43 20.78 -12.15
N ILE A 123 -20.73 19.64 -11.53
CA ILE A 123 -19.83 18.50 -11.39
C ILE A 123 -20.39 17.34 -12.19
N THR A 124 -19.59 16.78 -13.09
CA THR A 124 -19.90 15.58 -13.87
C THR A 124 -18.88 14.50 -13.53
N THR A 125 -19.36 13.30 -13.22
CA THR A 125 -18.54 12.16 -12.82
C THR A 125 -18.93 10.90 -13.57
N LEU A 126 -17.93 10.10 -13.93
CA LEU A 126 -18.09 8.79 -14.52
C LEU A 126 -16.96 7.88 -14.05
N ASN A 127 -17.29 6.80 -13.35
CA ASN A 127 -16.34 5.88 -12.76
C ASN A 127 -16.67 4.44 -13.17
N PHE A 128 -15.68 3.74 -13.70
CA PHE A 128 -15.62 2.29 -13.86
C PHE A 128 -14.65 1.76 -12.81
N THR A 129 -15.14 0.97 -11.87
CA THR A 129 -14.33 0.53 -10.72
C THR A 129 -14.08 -0.96 -10.79
N ASN A 130 -12.82 -1.38 -10.86
CA ASN A 130 -12.42 -2.80 -10.79
C ASN A 130 -13.14 -3.67 -11.83
N VAL A 131 -13.22 -3.19 -13.07
CA VAL A 131 -13.76 -3.95 -14.21
C VAL A 131 -12.88 -5.17 -14.43
N LYS A 132 -13.46 -6.36 -14.29
CA LYS A 132 -12.70 -7.62 -14.32
C LYS A 132 -13.57 -8.79 -14.72
N LYS A 133 -12.90 -9.88 -15.10
CA LYS A 133 -13.56 -11.18 -15.32
C LYS A 133 -13.48 -12.02 -14.06
N ASN A 134 -14.62 -12.49 -13.57
CA ASN A 134 -14.69 -13.36 -12.39
C ASN A 134 -14.42 -14.82 -12.76
N ASN A 135 -13.71 -15.54 -11.89
CA ASN A 135 -13.51 -16.97 -12.04
C ASN A 135 -14.72 -17.77 -11.51
N THR A 136 -15.69 -18.03 -12.36
CA THR A 136 -16.87 -18.85 -12.03
C THR A 136 -16.67 -20.34 -12.30
N SER A 137 -15.61 -20.71 -13.02
CA SER A 137 -15.36 -22.09 -13.48
C SER A 137 -14.66 -23.01 -12.46
N GLY A 138 -14.17 -22.45 -11.35
CA GLY A 138 -13.37 -23.18 -10.36
C GLY A 138 -11.98 -23.60 -10.84
N LYS A 139 -11.59 -23.27 -12.08
CA LYS A 139 -10.26 -23.59 -12.61
C LYS A 139 -9.19 -22.80 -11.88
N VAL A 140 -8.04 -23.44 -11.67
CA VAL A 140 -6.85 -22.79 -11.13
C VAL A 140 -6.38 -21.71 -12.09
N GLN A 141 -6.24 -20.49 -11.59
CA GLN A 141 -5.75 -19.37 -12.40
C GLN A 141 -4.30 -19.61 -12.81
N LYS A 142 -4.00 -19.33 -14.07
CA LYS A 142 -2.64 -19.36 -14.59
C LYS A 142 -2.11 -17.92 -14.65
N PRO A 143 -0.79 -17.70 -14.74
CA PRO A 143 -0.25 -16.34 -14.83
C PRO A 143 -0.86 -15.53 -15.99
N TRP A 144 -1.08 -16.15 -17.15
CA TRP A 144 -1.68 -15.49 -18.33
C TRP A 144 -3.22 -15.45 -18.33
N SER A 145 -3.87 -15.83 -17.23
CA SER A 145 -5.33 -15.72 -17.11
C SER A 145 -5.78 -14.27 -17.09
N ILE A 146 -6.79 -13.93 -17.90
CA ILE A 146 -7.38 -12.58 -17.93
C ILE A 146 -8.13 -12.24 -16.62
N GLU A 147 -8.55 -13.26 -15.87
CA GLU A 147 -9.16 -13.11 -14.55
C GLU A 147 -8.22 -12.47 -13.51
N ASN A 148 -6.90 -12.43 -13.79
CA ASN A 148 -5.93 -11.73 -12.95
C ASN A 148 -5.86 -10.23 -13.25
N VAL A 149 -6.51 -9.74 -14.31
CA VAL A 149 -6.44 -8.35 -14.75
C VAL A 149 -7.69 -7.59 -14.32
N ASP A 150 -7.50 -6.41 -13.75
CA ASP A 150 -8.55 -5.45 -13.47
C ASP A 150 -8.25 -4.09 -14.10
N VAL A 151 -9.30 -3.39 -14.51
CA VAL A 151 -9.21 -2.06 -15.11
C VAL A 151 -10.14 -1.13 -14.36
N SER A 152 -9.63 0.06 -14.01
CA SER A 152 -10.42 1.13 -13.43
C SER A 152 -10.23 2.41 -14.23
N TYR A 153 -11.31 3.17 -14.43
CA TYR A 153 -11.26 4.47 -15.09
C TYR A 153 -12.21 5.44 -14.39
N SER A 154 -11.78 6.66 -14.17
CA SER A 154 -12.56 7.71 -13.52
C SER A 154 -12.37 9.01 -14.30
N TYR A 155 -13.50 9.65 -14.56
CA TYR A 155 -13.61 10.95 -15.17
C TYR A 155 -14.35 11.88 -14.21
N TYR A 156 -13.77 13.05 -13.98
CA TYR A 156 -14.35 14.11 -13.17
C TYR A 156 -14.20 15.41 -13.93
N LYS A 157 -15.29 16.16 -14.08
CA LYS A 157 -15.28 17.50 -14.64
C LYS A 157 -16.05 18.42 -13.71
N GLU A 158 -15.42 19.51 -13.32
CA GLU A 158 -16.04 20.59 -12.57
C GLU A 158 -15.93 21.86 -13.39
N THR A 159 -17.04 22.57 -13.52
CA THR A 159 -17.09 23.90 -14.15
C THR A 159 -17.75 24.84 -13.17
N GLN A 160 -17.11 25.96 -12.87
CA GLN A 160 -17.63 26.97 -11.95
C GLN A 160 -17.44 28.37 -12.53
N HIS A 161 -18.45 29.23 -12.33
CA HIS A 161 -18.35 30.67 -12.52
C HIS A 161 -19.13 31.37 -11.41
N ASN A 162 -18.66 32.54 -10.99
CA ASN A 162 -19.31 33.38 -10.00
C ASN A 162 -18.83 34.85 -10.13
N PRO A 163 -19.21 35.76 -9.23
CA PRO A 163 -18.82 37.18 -9.34
C PRO A 163 -17.32 37.47 -9.27
N LEU A 164 -16.53 36.54 -8.74
CA LEU A 164 -15.07 36.67 -8.66
C LEU A 164 -14.35 35.81 -9.71
N ILE A 165 -15.03 34.80 -10.25
CA ILE A 165 -14.48 33.77 -11.12
C ILE A 165 -15.22 33.81 -12.46
N GLU A 166 -14.53 34.21 -13.52
CA GLU A 166 -15.09 34.16 -14.88
C GLU A 166 -15.21 32.71 -15.36
N SER A 167 -14.18 31.90 -15.12
CA SER A 167 -14.21 30.46 -15.40
C SER A 167 -13.26 29.71 -14.49
N ASN A 168 -13.71 28.59 -13.96
CA ASN A 168 -12.91 27.59 -13.29
C ASN A 168 -13.30 26.21 -13.84
N ASP A 169 -12.46 25.65 -14.69
CA ASP A 169 -12.67 24.34 -15.32
C ASP A 169 -11.62 23.36 -14.79
N VAL A 170 -12.05 22.32 -14.09
CA VAL A 170 -11.17 21.24 -13.61
C VAL A 170 -11.59 19.93 -14.23
N VAL A 171 -10.71 19.34 -15.03
CA VAL A 171 -10.91 18.02 -15.64
C VAL A 171 -9.88 17.06 -15.09
N ARG A 172 -10.33 15.93 -14.52
CA ARG A 172 -9.48 14.85 -14.04
C ARG A 172 -9.81 13.55 -14.76
N HIS A 173 -8.78 12.88 -15.23
CA HIS A 173 -8.81 11.52 -15.73
C HIS A 173 -7.92 10.67 -14.83
N ARG A 174 -8.47 9.59 -14.28
CA ARG A 174 -7.69 8.59 -13.57
C ARG A 174 -7.92 7.23 -14.21
N ALA A 175 -6.87 6.60 -14.69
CA ALA A 175 -6.92 5.25 -15.24
C ALA A 175 -6.01 4.34 -14.41
N GLY A 176 -6.43 3.12 -14.16
CA GLY A 176 -5.67 2.13 -13.41
C GLY A 176 -5.77 0.78 -14.09
N VAL A 177 -4.65 0.09 -14.25
CA VAL A 177 -4.62 -1.32 -14.65
C VAL A 177 -3.92 -2.11 -13.56
N GLY A 178 -4.62 -3.07 -13.00
CA GLY A 178 -4.11 -4.03 -12.04
C GLY A 178 -3.90 -5.40 -12.68
N TYR A 179 -2.84 -6.08 -12.28
CA TYR A 179 -2.59 -7.48 -12.53
C TYR A 179 -2.25 -8.13 -11.19
N ASN A 180 -3.04 -9.09 -10.75
CA ASN A 180 -2.86 -9.79 -9.49
C ASN A 180 -3.02 -11.30 -9.68
N TYR A 181 -1.89 -11.98 -9.78
CA TYR A 181 -1.82 -13.44 -9.84
C TYR A 181 -1.53 -14.01 -8.45
N VAL A 182 -2.37 -14.94 -8.01
CA VAL A 182 -2.14 -15.72 -6.79
C VAL A 182 -1.95 -17.18 -7.18
N GLY A 183 -0.73 -17.68 -6.98
CA GLY A 183 -0.33 -19.04 -7.29
C GLY A 183 -0.45 -19.95 -6.06
N THR A 184 -0.91 -21.18 -6.27
CA THR A 184 -0.78 -22.24 -5.27
C THR A 184 0.63 -22.83 -5.34
N PRO A 185 1.47 -22.72 -4.29
CA PRO A 185 2.85 -23.23 -4.31
C PRO A 185 2.92 -24.71 -4.68
N LYS A 186 3.80 -25.07 -5.62
CA LYS A 186 4.04 -26.46 -6.02
C LYS A 186 5.51 -26.80 -5.81
N TYR A 187 5.77 -27.53 -4.73
CA TYR A 187 7.11 -27.95 -4.35
C TYR A 187 7.55 -29.18 -5.14
N TRP A 188 8.64 -29.06 -5.87
CA TRP A 188 9.36 -30.18 -6.46
C TRP A 188 10.42 -30.69 -5.47
N GLU A 189 10.37 -31.98 -5.16
CA GLU A 189 11.25 -32.66 -4.18
C GLU A 189 12.19 -33.64 -4.92
N PRO A 190 13.29 -33.16 -5.55
CA PRO A 190 14.11 -33.97 -6.48
C PRO A 190 14.75 -35.21 -5.84
N LEU A 191 15.17 -35.11 -4.57
CA LEU A 191 15.98 -36.13 -3.91
C LEU A 191 15.16 -37.17 -3.13
N LYS A 192 13.85 -36.96 -3.00
CA LYS A 192 12.95 -37.83 -2.24
C LYS A 192 12.87 -39.26 -2.81
N ARG A 193 12.95 -39.40 -4.14
CA ARG A 193 12.93 -40.72 -4.81
C ARG A 193 14.31 -41.40 -4.84
N GLY A 194 15.39 -40.63 -4.85
CA GLY A 194 16.76 -41.16 -4.96
C GLY A 194 17.32 -41.70 -3.65
N ILE A 195 17.03 -41.05 -2.52
CA ILE A 195 17.57 -41.45 -1.22
C ILE A 195 16.57 -42.37 -0.51
N LYS A 196 16.81 -43.69 -0.54
CA LYS A 196 15.95 -44.71 0.11
C LYS A 196 16.23 -44.95 1.61
N SER A 197 17.31 -44.39 2.15
CA SER A 197 17.72 -44.59 3.55
C SER A 197 16.71 -44.05 4.56
N LYS A 198 16.34 -44.81 5.59
CA LYS A 198 15.44 -44.33 6.67
C LYS A 198 16.14 -43.49 7.74
N SER A 199 17.45 -43.24 7.59
CA SER A 199 18.24 -42.49 8.59
C SER A 199 17.82 -41.03 8.66
N ASN A 200 17.64 -40.52 9.88
CA ASN A 200 17.25 -39.14 10.17
C ASN A 200 18.27 -38.12 9.63
N TRP A 201 19.54 -38.51 9.45
CA TRP A 201 20.60 -37.65 8.91
C TRP A 201 20.40 -37.27 7.44
N PHE A 202 19.71 -38.11 6.67
CA PHE A 202 19.40 -37.81 5.27
C PHE A 202 18.04 -37.12 5.08
N SER A 203 17.31 -36.84 6.16
CA SER A 203 15.97 -36.22 6.09
C SER A 203 16.00 -34.81 5.48
N LEU A 204 17.04 -34.02 5.79
CA LEU A 204 17.22 -32.68 5.21
C LEU A 204 17.43 -32.76 3.69
N ALA A 205 18.32 -33.64 3.23
CA ALA A 205 18.61 -33.81 1.81
C ALA A 205 17.39 -34.35 1.04
N LYS A 206 16.64 -35.30 1.62
CA LYS A 206 15.40 -35.85 1.03
C LYS A 206 14.32 -34.79 0.86
N ASP A 207 14.22 -33.88 1.82
CA ASP A 207 13.18 -32.85 1.87
C ASP A 207 13.63 -31.53 1.23
N LEU A 208 14.75 -31.52 0.51
CA LEU A 208 15.08 -30.42 -0.37
C LEU A 208 13.92 -30.24 -1.35
N ASN A 209 13.33 -29.06 -1.29
CA ASN A 209 12.14 -28.70 -2.03
C ASN A 209 12.37 -27.36 -2.71
N LEU A 210 11.88 -27.23 -3.94
CA LEU A 210 11.94 -25.99 -4.69
C LEU A 210 10.57 -25.71 -5.30
N ASN A 211 10.03 -24.53 -5.03
CA ASN A 211 8.82 -24.04 -5.67
C ASN A 211 9.20 -23.23 -6.91
N TYR A 212 8.74 -23.67 -8.08
CA TYR A 212 9.01 -23.02 -9.35
C TYR A 212 7.92 -22.02 -9.77
N ILE A 213 6.82 -21.93 -9.00
CA ILE A 213 5.72 -20.99 -9.27
C ILE A 213 5.71 -19.92 -8.17
N PRO A 214 5.76 -18.62 -8.51
CA PRO A 214 5.64 -17.56 -7.52
C PRO A 214 4.27 -17.64 -6.83
N SER A 215 4.28 -17.40 -5.51
CA SER A 215 3.06 -17.45 -4.68
C SER A 215 2.14 -16.26 -4.98
N LEU A 216 2.71 -15.08 -5.26
CA LEU A 216 1.98 -13.89 -5.66
C LEU A 216 2.80 -13.06 -6.65
N ILE A 217 2.15 -12.58 -7.71
CA ILE A 217 2.67 -11.50 -8.57
C ILE A 217 1.58 -10.42 -8.66
N GLY A 218 1.90 -9.24 -8.15
CA GLY A 218 1.10 -8.04 -8.28
C GLY A 218 1.82 -7.00 -9.13
N PHE A 219 1.12 -6.41 -10.08
CA PHE A 219 1.54 -5.22 -10.80
C PHE A 219 0.36 -4.27 -10.90
N ARG A 220 0.57 -2.99 -10.67
CA ARG A 220 -0.47 -1.97 -10.83
C ARG A 220 0.12 -0.73 -11.47
N ALA A 221 -0.54 -0.23 -12.49
CA ALA A 221 -0.20 0.99 -13.21
C ALA A 221 -1.34 1.98 -13.02
N ASP A 222 -1.11 3.05 -12.27
CA ASP A 222 -2.07 4.13 -12.05
C ASP A 222 -1.61 5.40 -12.78
N VAL A 223 -2.49 5.95 -13.60
CA VAL A 223 -2.31 7.18 -14.36
C VAL A 223 -3.30 8.19 -13.85
N ASN A 224 -2.83 9.38 -13.46
CA ASN A 224 -3.68 10.47 -13.02
C ASN A 224 -3.32 11.73 -13.80
N ARG A 225 -4.29 12.30 -14.51
CA ARG A 225 -4.14 13.52 -15.30
C ARG A 225 -5.22 14.52 -14.90
N GLN A 226 -4.82 15.65 -14.32
CA GLN A 226 -5.65 16.81 -14.04
C GLN A 226 -5.23 17.96 -14.95
N PHE A 227 -6.24 18.62 -15.52
CA PHE A 227 -6.11 19.91 -16.17
C PHE A 227 -7.13 20.86 -15.53
N GLY A 228 -6.63 21.82 -14.77
CA GLY A 228 -7.38 22.96 -14.23
C GLY A 228 -7.05 24.21 -15.03
N SER A 229 -8.06 24.99 -15.42
CA SER A 229 -7.88 26.36 -15.89
C SER A 229 -8.76 27.30 -15.06
N PHE A 230 -8.14 28.33 -14.52
CA PHE A 230 -8.79 29.32 -13.67
C PHE A 230 -8.60 30.71 -14.27
N ARG A 231 -9.71 31.44 -14.41
CA ARG A 231 -9.72 32.84 -14.83
C ARG A 231 -10.50 33.66 -13.82
N PRO A 232 -9.84 34.59 -13.10
CA PRO A 232 -10.56 35.54 -12.26
C PRO A 232 -11.33 36.51 -13.15
N ARG A 233 -12.45 37.02 -12.63
CA ARG A 233 -13.29 37.95 -13.36
C ARG A 233 -12.69 39.35 -13.35
N SER A 234 -12.67 39.98 -14.52
CA SER A 234 -12.23 41.37 -14.68
C SER A 234 -13.40 42.32 -14.39
N VAL A 235 -13.31 43.10 -13.32
CA VAL A 235 -14.29 44.14 -12.98
C VAL A 235 -13.71 45.51 -13.32
N GLY A 236 -14.42 46.34 -14.08
CA GLY A 236 -13.99 47.69 -14.45
C GLY A 236 -12.85 47.79 -15.49
N THR A 237 -12.49 46.68 -16.14
CA THR A 237 -11.47 46.60 -17.21
C THR A 237 -12.02 45.79 -18.39
N PRO A 238 -11.43 45.91 -19.61
CA PRO A 238 -11.90 45.15 -20.77
C PRO A 238 -11.94 43.64 -20.51
N LYS A 239 -12.98 42.96 -21.01
CA LYS A 239 -13.13 41.50 -20.89
C LYS A 239 -11.86 40.80 -21.41
N GLY A 240 -11.35 39.83 -20.64
CA GLY A 240 -10.17 39.04 -21.01
C GLY A 240 -8.81 39.71 -20.73
N PHE A 241 -8.76 40.82 -19.98
CA PHE A 241 -7.49 41.44 -19.59
C PHE A 241 -6.65 40.55 -18.67
N ILE A 242 -7.30 39.79 -17.76
CA ILE A 242 -6.60 38.90 -16.83
C ILE A 242 -6.39 37.52 -17.50
N PRO A 243 -5.14 37.04 -17.64
CA PRO A 243 -4.87 35.76 -18.29
C PRO A 243 -5.35 34.57 -17.43
N GLU A 244 -5.62 33.45 -18.10
CA GLU A 244 -5.86 32.17 -17.43
C GLU A 244 -4.61 31.68 -16.70
N THR A 245 -4.80 31.16 -15.49
CA THR A 245 -3.81 30.35 -14.78
C THR A 245 -4.17 28.87 -14.92
N TYR A 246 -3.17 28.00 -14.79
CA TYR A 246 -3.32 26.57 -15.05
C TYR A 246 -2.82 25.74 -13.88
N ASP A 247 -3.61 24.76 -13.47
CA ASP A 247 -3.23 23.74 -12.48
C ASP A 247 -3.17 22.37 -13.18
N LYS A 248 -1.95 21.90 -13.41
CA LYS A 248 -1.68 20.72 -14.22
C LYS A 248 -0.95 19.67 -13.40
N TYR A 249 -1.49 18.45 -13.43
CA TYR A 249 -0.91 17.31 -12.76
C TYR A 249 -1.02 16.10 -13.66
N PHE A 250 0.11 15.52 -14.10
CA PHE A 250 0.09 14.31 -14.90
C PHE A 250 1.11 13.30 -14.36
N THR A 251 0.63 12.33 -13.60
CA THR A 251 1.47 11.29 -12.99
C THR A 251 1.15 9.91 -13.51
N PHE A 252 2.19 9.07 -13.45
CA PHE A 252 2.11 7.67 -13.79
C PHE A 252 2.89 6.87 -12.74
N ASP A 253 2.15 6.29 -11.81
CA ASP A 253 2.67 5.49 -10.72
C ASP A 253 2.61 4.00 -11.08
N ARG A 254 3.69 3.25 -10.79
CA ARG A 254 3.72 1.80 -10.90
C ARG A 254 4.05 1.15 -9.58
N PHE A 255 3.27 0.13 -9.23
CA PHE A 255 3.44 -0.68 -8.04
C PHE A 255 3.77 -2.11 -8.47
N TYR A 256 4.76 -2.70 -7.83
CA TYR A 256 5.22 -4.06 -8.06
C TYR A 256 5.17 -4.81 -6.74
N ASN A 257 4.66 -6.03 -6.77
CA ASN A 257 4.64 -6.93 -5.63
C ASN A 257 4.98 -8.34 -6.13
N LEU A 258 5.91 -9.00 -5.48
CA LEU A 258 6.31 -10.36 -5.77
C LEU A 258 6.51 -11.07 -4.44
N ARG A 259 5.79 -12.17 -4.24
CA ARG A 259 6.07 -13.11 -3.17
C ARG A 259 6.40 -14.46 -3.75
N TRP A 260 7.52 -15.01 -3.33
CA TRP A 260 7.98 -16.31 -3.75
C TRP A 260 8.43 -17.14 -2.56
N ASP A 261 7.61 -18.11 -2.19
CA ASP A 261 8.00 -19.14 -1.23
C ASP A 261 8.90 -20.17 -1.95
N LEU A 262 10.17 -19.81 -2.18
CA LEU A 262 11.14 -20.63 -2.93
C LEU A 262 11.27 -22.03 -2.36
N THR A 263 11.27 -22.16 -1.03
CA THR A 263 11.20 -23.44 -0.33
C THR A 263 10.25 -23.30 0.86
N ARG A 264 9.83 -24.41 1.49
CA ARG A 264 9.03 -24.37 2.73
C ARG A 264 9.70 -23.59 3.87
N SER A 265 11.01 -23.39 3.79
CA SER A 265 11.84 -22.70 4.77
C SER A 265 12.36 -21.34 4.29
N LEU A 266 12.30 -21.03 2.99
CA LEU A 266 12.88 -19.84 2.37
C LEU A 266 11.80 -19.09 1.61
N ASN A 267 11.49 -17.89 2.05
CA ASN A 267 10.53 -17.01 1.43
C ASN A 267 11.22 -15.70 1.03
N VAL A 268 10.84 -15.19 -0.14
CA VAL A 268 11.32 -13.94 -0.71
C VAL A 268 10.11 -13.07 -1.01
N ASP A 269 10.08 -11.90 -0.41
CA ASP A 269 9.08 -10.87 -0.63
C ASP A 269 9.78 -9.64 -1.22
N TYR A 270 9.23 -9.11 -2.31
CA TYR A 270 9.74 -7.94 -3.01
C TYR A 270 8.59 -7.01 -3.34
N SER A 271 8.73 -5.75 -2.99
CA SER A 271 7.80 -4.70 -3.36
C SER A 271 8.55 -3.49 -3.87
N ALA A 272 8.00 -2.81 -4.87
CA ALA A 272 8.58 -1.58 -5.38
C ALA A 272 7.50 -0.61 -5.84
N VAL A 273 7.79 0.68 -5.72
CA VAL A 273 6.96 1.78 -6.16
C VAL A 273 7.81 2.71 -7.02
N ASN A 274 7.35 2.98 -8.23
CA ASN A 274 7.96 3.94 -9.13
C ASN A 274 6.94 5.04 -9.42
N LYS A 275 7.15 6.23 -8.83
CA LYS A 275 6.35 7.42 -9.09
C LYS A 275 7.01 8.27 -10.16
N THR A 276 6.26 8.55 -11.22
CA THR A 276 6.75 9.34 -12.35
C THR A 276 5.82 10.50 -12.66
N TRP A 277 6.42 11.54 -13.24
CA TRP A 277 5.72 12.70 -13.75
C TRP A 277 5.86 12.74 -15.27
N ILE A 278 4.76 13.00 -15.96
CA ILE A 278 4.75 13.21 -17.39
C ILE A 278 4.93 14.71 -17.63
N ASP A 279 6.10 15.09 -18.11
CA ASP A 279 6.40 16.50 -18.39
C ASP A 279 5.53 16.96 -19.57
N GLU A 280 4.80 18.06 -19.38
CA GLU A 280 3.97 18.72 -20.38
C GLU A 280 4.30 20.22 -20.45
N ASP A 281 3.94 20.86 -21.57
CA ASP A 281 4.16 22.30 -21.74
C ASP A 281 3.18 23.12 -20.88
N SER A 282 3.54 24.37 -20.63
CA SER A 282 2.71 25.36 -19.96
C SER A 282 1.43 25.67 -20.73
N GLY A 283 0.37 26.07 -20.03
CA GLY A 283 -0.87 26.53 -20.64
C GLY A 283 -1.69 25.46 -21.40
N ARG A 284 -2.59 25.90 -22.27
CA ARG A 284 -3.37 24.97 -23.11
C ARG A 284 -2.45 24.35 -24.17
N LEU A 285 -2.43 23.02 -24.24
CA LEU A 285 -1.59 22.31 -25.19
C LEU A 285 -2.12 22.45 -26.62
N ASP A 286 -1.27 22.93 -27.52
CA ASP A 286 -1.46 22.86 -28.97
C ASP A 286 -1.26 21.42 -29.47
N LYS A 287 -1.32 21.20 -30.79
CA LYS A 287 -1.12 19.87 -31.38
C LYS A 287 0.28 19.33 -31.07
N GLY A 288 1.32 20.13 -31.22
CA GLY A 288 2.70 19.71 -30.96
C GLY A 288 2.96 19.38 -29.49
N GLY A 289 2.40 20.17 -28.57
CA GLY A 289 2.45 19.94 -27.13
C GLY A 289 1.74 18.65 -26.72
N LYS A 290 0.60 18.33 -27.34
CA LYS A 290 -0.10 17.05 -27.13
C LYS A 290 0.74 15.85 -27.61
N ASP A 291 1.37 15.96 -28.77
CA ASP A 291 2.20 14.89 -29.32
C ASP A 291 3.41 14.63 -28.40
N LYS A 292 4.09 15.69 -27.94
CA LYS A 292 5.19 15.58 -26.94
C LYS A 292 4.72 15.00 -25.61
N MET A 293 3.56 15.42 -25.12
CA MET A 293 2.98 14.90 -23.88
C MET A 293 2.74 13.38 -23.97
N TRP A 294 2.14 12.91 -25.08
CA TRP A 294 1.89 11.49 -25.28
C TRP A 294 3.20 10.70 -25.48
N ASP A 295 4.18 11.25 -26.21
CA ASP A 295 5.51 10.66 -26.32
C ASP A 295 6.18 10.50 -24.93
N ASN A 296 6.12 11.51 -24.07
CA ASN A 296 6.60 11.43 -22.68
C ASN A 296 5.83 10.38 -21.86
N PHE A 297 4.51 10.28 -22.05
CA PHE A 297 3.67 9.27 -21.41
C PHE A 297 4.09 7.84 -21.80
N PHE A 298 4.25 7.56 -23.10
CA PHE A 298 4.63 6.23 -23.59
C PHE A 298 6.08 5.87 -23.28
N LYS A 299 6.98 6.85 -23.15
CA LYS A 299 8.34 6.66 -22.59
C LYS A 299 8.34 6.36 -21.10
N GLY A 300 7.20 6.51 -20.44
CA GLY A 300 6.98 6.19 -19.05
C GLY A 300 7.28 7.33 -18.08
N GLY A 301 7.39 8.56 -18.55
CA GLY A 301 7.61 9.74 -17.72
C GLY A 301 9.01 9.83 -17.11
N ARG A 302 9.21 10.93 -16.38
CA ARG A 302 10.42 11.16 -15.58
C ARG A 302 10.17 10.67 -14.16
N THR A 303 11.01 9.75 -13.69
CA THR A 303 10.98 9.28 -12.31
C THR A 303 11.21 10.43 -11.33
N ILE A 304 10.35 10.55 -10.33
CA ILE A 304 10.51 11.47 -9.19
C ILE A 304 10.96 10.68 -7.96
N LEU A 305 10.37 9.50 -7.77
CA LEU A 305 10.64 8.67 -6.61
C LEU A 305 10.60 7.21 -7.03
N TYR A 306 11.64 6.47 -6.69
CA TYR A 306 11.64 5.02 -6.77
C TYR A 306 11.96 4.46 -5.39
N GLN A 307 11.10 3.61 -4.87
CA GLN A 307 11.30 2.95 -3.58
C GLN A 307 11.15 1.45 -3.76
N GLN A 308 11.96 0.67 -3.08
CA GLN A 308 11.77 -0.77 -3.01
C GLN A 308 12.08 -1.32 -1.64
N LYS A 309 11.46 -2.46 -1.34
CA LYS A 309 11.71 -3.28 -0.17
C LYS A 309 11.85 -4.73 -0.62
N ALA A 310 13.00 -5.33 -0.32
CA ALA A 310 13.26 -6.75 -0.49
C ALA A 310 13.40 -7.40 0.89
N GLU A 311 12.72 -8.50 1.11
CA GLU A 311 12.71 -9.24 2.37
C GLU A 311 12.96 -10.73 2.07
N VAL A 312 13.97 -11.29 2.71
CA VAL A 312 14.32 -12.71 2.62
C VAL A 312 14.22 -13.29 4.01
N SER A 313 13.30 -14.24 4.19
CA SER A 313 13.10 -14.94 5.45
C SER A 313 13.50 -16.40 5.30
N TYR A 314 14.39 -16.87 6.18
CA TYR A 314 14.87 -18.24 6.19
C TYR A 314 14.71 -18.87 7.57
N ASN A 315 13.79 -19.83 7.68
CA ASN A 315 13.61 -20.63 8.88
C ASN A 315 14.41 -21.93 8.76
N LEU A 316 15.46 -22.05 9.56
CA LEU A 316 16.37 -23.18 9.51
C LEU A 316 15.60 -24.45 9.91
N PRO A 317 15.57 -25.51 9.08
CA PRO A 317 14.84 -26.74 9.38
C PRO A 317 15.60 -27.63 10.41
N THR A 318 15.98 -27.04 11.54
CA THR A 318 16.75 -27.66 12.63
C THR A 318 16.10 -28.91 13.19
N ALA A 319 14.76 -28.98 13.22
CA ALA A 319 13.99 -30.16 13.61
C ALA A 319 14.31 -31.42 12.78
N LYS A 320 14.90 -31.26 11.58
CA LYS A 320 15.33 -32.36 10.72
C LYS A 320 16.77 -32.80 10.99
N LEU A 321 17.54 -32.02 11.76
CA LEU A 321 18.93 -32.30 12.10
C LEU A 321 18.99 -32.87 13.53
N PRO A 322 19.28 -34.17 13.72
CA PRO A 322 19.27 -34.81 15.05
C PRO A 322 20.23 -34.18 16.06
N LEU A 323 21.22 -33.39 15.62
CA LEU A 323 22.15 -32.70 16.51
C LEU A 323 21.54 -31.43 17.12
N ILE A 324 20.69 -30.71 16.38
CA ILE A 324 20.22 -29.36 16.72
C ILE A 324 18.68 -29.19 16.68
N ASP A 325 17.91 -30.27 16.63
CA ASP A 325 16.43 -30.31 16.69
C ASP A 325 15.77 -29.63 17.91
N TRP A 326 16.55 -29.34 18.95
CA TRP A 326 16.19 -28.59 20.16
C TRP A 326 16.33 -27.08 19.98
N THR A 327 16.77 -26.63 18.81
CA THR A 327 16.92 -25.22 18.46
C THR A 327 15.89 -24.81 17.41
N ASN A 328 15.51 -23.54 17.39
CA ASN A 328 14.66 -22.93 16.37
C ASN A 328 15.33 -21.63 15.93
N ILE A 329 15.85 -21.62 14.70
CA ILE A 329 16.70 -20.53 14.19
C ILE A 329 16.01 -19.89 13.00
N LYS A 330 15.70 -18.60 13.13
CA LYS A 330 15.11 -17.77 12.07
C LYS A 330 16.08 -16.68 11.69
N VAL A 331 16.41 -16.61 10.40
CA VAL A 331 17.23 -15.55 9.81
C VAL A 331 16.34 -14.71 8.91
N GLY A 332 16.43 -13.39 9.06
CA GLY A 332 15.74 -12.43 8.23
C GLY A 332 16.71 -11.41 7.66
N TYR A 333 16.54 -11.07 6.40
CA TYR A 333 17.25 -10.00 5.73
C TYR A 333 16.25 -9.06 5.09
N VAL A 334 16.21 -7.80 5.51
CA VAL A 334 15.38 -6.77 4.91
C VAL A 334 16.30 -5.72 4.33
N SER A 335 16.04 -5.33 3.09
CA SER A 335 16.70 -4.21 2.46
C SER A 335 15.68 -3.25 1.88
N THR A 336 15.89 -1.97 2.10
CA THR A 336 15.17 -0.92 1.38
C THR A 336 16.14 -0.12 0.52
N PHE A 337 15.65 0.40 -0.59
CA PHE A 337 16.36 1.34 -1.42
C PHE A 337 15.41 2.41 -1.92
N ASP A 338 15.84 3.65 -1.81
CA ASP A 338 15.11 4.81 -2.28
C ASP A 338 16.00 5.64 -3.20
N TRP A 339 15.43 6.06 -4.32
CA TRP A 339 15.98 7.06 -5.22
C TRP A 339 14.98 8.21 -5.26
N LEU A 340 15.45 9.41 -4.94
CA LEU A 340 14.67 10.65 -4.95
C LEU A 340 15.27 11.61 -5.97
N GLY A 341 14.48 11.97 -6.97
CA GLY A 341 14.88 12.91 -8.02
C GLY A 341 15.04 14.34 -7.48
N ALA A 342 16.06 15.03 -7.95
CA ALA A 342 16.27 16.44 -7.66
C ALA A 342 15.10 17.29 -8.17
N SER A 343 14.83 18.41 -7.50
CA SER A 343 13.89 19.42 -8.01
C SER A 343 14.37 19.98 -9.35
N LEU A 344 13.44 20.31 -10.25
CA LEU A 344 13.79 20.80 -11.59
C LEU A 344 14.51 22.15 -11.59
N ILE A 345 14.31 22.95 -10.54
CA ILE A 345 14.98 24.24 -10.31
C ILE A 345 16.44 24.07 -9.84
N ALA A 346 16.81 22.90 -9.31
CA ALA A 346 18.13 22.64 -8.73
C ALA A 346 18.70 21.29 -9.21
N ARG A 347 18.56 21.00 -10.52
CA ARG A 347 19.03 19.74 -11.12
C ARG A 347 20.54 19.52 -10.96
N SER A 348 21.33 20.61 -10.90
CA SER A 348 22.78 20.54 -10.71
C SER A 348 23.17 19.94 -9.36
N LEU A 349 22.32 20.06 -8.34
CA LEU A 349 22.58 19.50 -7.01
C LEU A 349 22.49 17.97 -6.98
N GLY A 350 21.97 17.32 -8.03
CA GLY A 350 21.86 15.87 -8.12
C GLY A 350 20.75 15.26 -7.27
N ASN A 351 20.46 13.99 -7.56
CA ASN A 351 19.45 13.15 -6.92
C ASN A 351 19.98 12.59 -5.59
N THR A 352 19.09 12.03 -4.79
CA THR A 352 19.46 11.38 -3.51
C THR A 352 19.22 9.89 -3.60
N LEU A 353 20.21 9.11 -3.18
CA LEU A 353 20.11 7.67 -2.98
C LEU A 353 20.11 7.39 -1.48
N SER A 354 19.22 6.51 -1.02
CA SER A 354 19.35 5.91 0.29
C SER A 354 19.15 4.42 0.22
N ASN A 355 19.86 3.69 1.07
CA ASN A 355 19.58 2.29 1.31
C ASN A 355 19.54 2.00 2.81
N THR A 356 18.80 0.96 3.16
CA THR A 356 18.86 0.36 4.48
C THR A 356 19.08 -1.15 4.34
N GLN A 357 19.72 -1.70 5.36
CA GLN A 357 19.99 -3.10 5.52
C GLN A 357 19.68 -3.48 6.97
N GLN A 358 18.81 -4.46 7.13
CA GLN A 358 18.48 -5.04 8.42
C GLN A 358 18.71 -6.54 8.37
N LYS A 359 19.61 -7.03 9.23
CA LYS A 359 19.86 -8.46 9.42
C LYS A 359 19.33 -8.83 10.80
N ASN A 360 18.40 -9.78 10.83
CA ASN A 360 17.83 -10.29 12.07
C ASN A 360 18.14 -11.77 12.20
N VAL A 361 18.64 -12.20 13.35
CA VAL A 361 18.79 -13.60 13.71
C VAL A 361 18.10 -13.82 15.04
N ASN A 362 17.09 -14.68 15.05
CA ASN A 362 16.41 -15.11 16.26
C ASN A 362 16.67 -16.60 16.45
N ALA A 363 17.37 -16.96 17.52
CA ALA A 363 17.64 -18.33 17.89
C ALA A 363 16.99 -18.61 19.24
N GLU A 364 16.05 -19.55 19.24
CA GLU A 364 15.44 -20.10 20.45
C GLU A 364 16.08 -21.46 20.73
N LEU A 365 16.63 -21.60 21.92
CA LEU A 365 17.33 -22.80 22.40
C LEU A 365 16.47 -23.43 23.49
N ASP A 366 15.81 -24.54 23.20
CA ASP A 366 14.99 -25.30 24.14
C ASP A 366 15.83 -26.41 24.79
N PHE A 367 16.40 -26.09 25.95
CA PHE A 367 17.23 -27.02 26.70
C PHE A 367 16.42 -28.19 27.28
N THR A 368 15.12 -28.03 27.48
CA THR A 368 14.22 -29.12 27.89
C THR A 368 14.24 -30.25 26.86
N ARG A 369 14.18 -29.89 25.56
CA ARG A 369 14.32 -30.86 24.47
C ARG A 369 15.72 -31.47 24.39
N LEU A 370 16.76 -30.66 24.61
CA LEU A 370 18.14 -31.15 24.63
C LEU A 370 18.35 -32.19 25.73
N TYR A 371 17.92 -31.89 26.95
CA TYR A 371 18.01 -32.78 28.10
C TYR A 371 17.18 -34.05 27.91
N ALA A 372 15.98 -33.93 27.30
CA ALA A 372 15.13 -35.07 26.99
C ALA A 372 15.78 -36.12 26.06
N LYS A 373 16.83 -35.77 25.31
CA LYS A 373 17.59 -36.73 24.50
C LYS A 373 18.37 -37.75 25.33
N SER A 374 18.83 -37.35 26.52
CA SER A 374 19.49 -38.27 27.44
C SER A 374 18.45 -38.86 28.38
N ARG A 375 18.36 -40.20 28.41
CA ARG A 375 17.44 -40.90 29.32
C ARG A 375 17.66 -40.54 30.78
N TRP A 376 18.92 -40.28 31.17
CA TRP A 376 19.28 -39.90 32.52
C TRP A 376 18.85 -38.47 32.86
N LEU A 377 19.10 -37.51 31.96
CA LEU A 377 18.69 -36.12 32.17
C LEU A 377 17.17 -35.95 32.13
N ARG A 378 16.48 -36.69 31.25
CA ARG A 378 15.02 -36.72 31.19
C ARG A 378 14.40 -37.19 32.50
N ALA A 379 15.00 -38.19 33.15
CA ALA A 379 14.53 -38.72 34.43
C ALA A 379 14.68 -37.75 35.63
N LEU A 380 15.45 -36.67 35.47
CA LEU A 380 15.58 -35.59 36.46
C LEU A 380 14.37 -34.64 36.42
N ASP A 381 13.83 -34.42 35.22
CA ASP A 381 12.66 -33.56 34.98
C ASP A 381 11.33 -34.35 35.03
N GLU A 382 11.32 -35.66 34.69
CA GLU A 382 10.13 -36.54 34.77
C GLU A 382 9.79 -36.90 36.23
N GLU A 383 8.52 -36.66 36.62
CA GLU A 383 7.96 -37.26 37.83
C GLU A 383 7.69 -38.76 37.60
N PRO A 384 7.87 -39.61 38.64
CA PRO A 384 7.17 -40.88 38.62
C PRO A 384 5.68 -40.52 38.58
N ILE A 385 4.96 -40.99 37.56
CA ILE A 385 3.50 -40.97 37.53
C ILE A 385 3.07 -41.57 38.87
N GLY A 386 2.55 -40.74 39.77
CA GLY A 386 1.93 -41.23 40.99
C GLY A 386 0.87 -42.22 40.55
N ALA A 387 0.96 -43.45 41.05
CA ALA A 387 -0.06 -44.45 40.81
C ALA A 387 -1.41 -43.82 41.15
N ASP A 388 -2.33 -43.82 40.19
CA ASP A 388 -3.71 -43.43 40.40
C ASP A 388 -4.23 -44.23 41.61
N PRO A 389 -4.67 -43.58 42.71
CA PRO A 389 -5.12 -44.30 43.91
C PRO A 389 -6.37 -45.14 43.68
N SER A 390 -6.99 -45.08 42.49
CA SER A 390 -8.25 -45.75 42.17
C SER A 390 -8.12 -47.14 41.50
N ALA A 391 -6.92 -47.66 41.27
CA ALA A 391 -6.76 -49.03 40.79
C ALA A 391 -6.88 -50.05 41.93
N GLN A 392 -8.10 -50.56 42.15
CA GLN A 392 -8.36 -51.68 43.06
C GLN A 392 -7.47 -52.90 42.74
N PRO A 393 -6.92 -53.60 43.76
CA PRO A 393 -6.11 -54.78 43.54
C PRO A 393 -7.02 -55.98 43.21
N ASN A 394 -7.12 -56.33 41.93
CA ASN A 394 -7.61 -57.66 41.57
C ASN A 394 -6.54 -58.70 41.92
N LEU A 395 -6.93 -59.61 42.80
CA LEU A 395 -6.15 -60.74 43.28
C LEU A 395 -5.86 -61.76 42.16
N ALA A 396 -4.66 -62.34 42.26
CA ALA A 396 -4.21 -63.61 41.69
C ALA A 396 -4.05 -63.70 40.16
N ASP A 397 -2.80 -63.68 39.71
CA ASP A 397 -2.29 -64.80 38.90
C ASP A 397 -0.76 -64.94 39.05
N THR A 398 -0.34 -66.04 39.67
CA THR A 398 1.05 -66.50 39.74
C THR A 398 1.40 -67.15 38.41
N ALA A 399 1.84 -66.36 37.44
CA ALA A 399 2.54 -66.86 36.26
C ALA A 399 3.72 -65.94 35.93
N VAL A 400 4.92 -66.43 36.25
CA VAL A 400 6.19 -65.85 35.86
C VAL A 400 6.25 -65.79 34.33
N LYS A 401 6.01 -64.62 33.76
CA LYS A 401 6.49 -64.24 32.43
C LYS A 401 7.30 -62.97 32.59
N GLY A 402 8.60 -63.09 32.38
CA GLY A 402 9.54 -61.98 32.41
C GLY A 402 9.00 -60.80 31.60
N ARG A 403 8.62 -59.73 32.29
CA ARG A 403 8.41 -58.41 31.68
C ARG A 403 9.73 -58.06 31.00
N ARG A 404 9.78 -58.19 29.67
CA ARG A 404 10.80 -57.53 28.87
C ARG A 404 10.70 -56.05 29.22
N ARG A 405 11.68 -55.57 29.98
CA ARG A 405 11.82 -54.18 30.38
C ARG A 405 11.79 -53.37 29.10
N ASN A 406 10.70 -52.63 28.89
CA ASN A 406 10.56 -51.80 27.71
C ASN A 406 11.67 -50.74 27.79
N SER A 407 12.34 -50.48 26.68
CA SER A 407 13.44 -49.49 26.63
C SER A 407 12.99 -48.05 26.97
N ASN A 408 11.72 -47.86 27.33
CA ASN A 408 11.09 -46.60 27.75
C ASN A 408 10.74 -46.54 29.25
N ASP A 409 11.09 -47.53 30.09
CA ASP A 409 10.83 -47.42 31.54
C ASP A 409 11.65 -46.26 32.17
N PRO A 410 11.02 -45.41 33.00
CA PRO A 410 11.68 -44.26 33.62
C PRO A 410 12.76 -44.72 34.61
N VAL A 411 13.95 -44.13 34.52
CA VAL A 411 15.04 -44.39 35.47
C VAL A 411 14.64 -43.75 36.79
N GLN A 412 14.37 -44.55 37.82
CA GLN A 412 14.06 -44.05 39.14
C GLN A 412 15.34 -43.58 39.83
N LEU A 413 15.47 -42.26 40.01
CA LEU A 413 16.62 -41.63 40.67
C LEU A 413 16.25 -41.21 42.11
N PRO A 414 17.15 -41.36 43.10
CA PRO A 414 16.92 -40.90 44.48
C PRO A 414 16.61 -39.40 44.56
N GLY A 415 15.79 -38.98 45.53
CA GLY A 415 15.31 -37.59 45.66
C GLY A 415 16.41 -36.52 45.72
N ALA A 416 17.52 -36.81 46.41
CA ALA A 416 18.68 -35.91 46.47
C ALA A 416 19.40 -35.77 45.10
N VAL A 417 19.48 -36.86 44.33
CA VAL A 417 20.05 -36.86 42.97
C VAL A 417 19.15 -36.08 42.01
N LYS A 418 17.82 -36.18 42.17
CA LYS A 418 16.87 -35.35 41.41
C LYS A 418 16.99 -33.87 41.75
N PHE A 419 17.18 -33.52 43.03
CA PHE A 419 17.35 -32.13 43.45
C PHE A 419 18.63 -31.50 42.86
N VAL A 420 19.78 -32.16 43.01
CA VAL A 420 21.05 -31.68 42.43
C VAL A 420 21.01 -31.71 40.90
N GLY A 421 20.41 -32.74 40.31
CA GLY A 421 20.27 -32.85 38.86
C GLY A 421 19.37 -31.77 38.26
N ARG A 422 18.33 -31.32 38.97
CA ARG A 422 17.48 -30.19 38.56
C ARG A 422 18.19 -28.84 38.61
N LEU A 423 19.19 -28.68 39.48
CA LEU A 423 20.07 -27.50 39.43
C LEU A 423 20.91 -27.50 38.15
N ILE A 424 21.37 -28.67 37.70
CA ILE A 424 22.12 -28.83 36.45
C ILE A 424 21.21 -28.64 35.21
N THR A 425 19.94 -29.08 35.27
CA THR A 425 18.94 -28.87 34.21
C THR A 425 18.07 -27.62 34.42
N SER A 426 18.53 -26.67 35.24
CA SER A 426 17.77 -25.47 35.60
C SER A 426 17.56 -24.54 34.41
N LEU A 427 18.49 -24.49 33.47
CA LEU A 427 18.35 -23.74 32.23
C LEU A 427 17.31 -24.39 31.32
N LYS A 428 16.15 -23.78 31.15
CA LYS A 428 15.07 -24.34 30.32
C LYS A 428 15.05 -23.78 28.91
N ARG A 429 15.22 -22.47 28.78
CA ARG A 429 15.15 -21.79 27.49
C ARG A 429 16.15 -20.65 27.42
N VAL A 430 16.80 -20.50 26.27
CA VAL A 430 17.58 -19.30 25.95
C VAL A 430 17.07 -18.72 24.64
N ASN A 431 16.66 -17.46 24.67
CA ASN A 431 16.27 -16.70 23.49
C ASN A 431 17.40 -15.73 23.16
N ILE A 432 17.96 -15.87 21.97
CA ILE A 432 18.99 -14.98 21.42
C ILE A 432 18.36 -14.21 20.27
N SER A 433 18.30 -12.90 20.39
CA SER A 433 17.89 -11.99 19.32
C SER A 433 19.05 -11.09 18.96
N TYR A 434 19.48 -11.17 17.71
CA TYR A 434 20.53 -10.37 17.13
C TYR A 434 19.96 -9.55 15.98
N SER A 435 20.20 -8.24 16.01
CA SER A 435 19.81 -7.34 14.93
C SER A 435 20.94 -6.39 14.57
N GLU A 436 21.30 -6.34 13.30
CA GLU A 436 22.16 -5.30 12.70
C GLU A 436 21.28 -4.42 11.81
N ASN A 437 21.33 -3.11 12.00
CA ASN A 437 20.68 -2.13 11.16
C ASN A 437 21.74 -1.18 10.62
N ALA A 438 21.89 -1.11 9.31
CA ALA A 438 22.75 -0.17 8.62
C ALA A 438 21.91 0.68 7.66
N SER A 439 22.23 1.96 7.54
CA SER A 439 21.62 2.84 6.55
C SER A 439 22.67 3.76 5.96
N ALA A 440 22.61 3.97 4.66
CA ALA A 440 23.44 4.93 3.95
C ALA A 440 22.59 5.88 3.12
N ALA A 441 22.96 7.16 3.12
CA ALA A 441 22.41 8.19 2.26
C ALA A 441 23.56 8.82 1.45
N ILE A 442 23.45 8.76 0.14
CA ILE A 442 24.35 9.40 -0.82
C ILE A 442 23.57 10.52 -1.49
N TYR A 443 24.03 11.74 -1.29
CA TYR A 443 23.43 12.92 -1.90
C TYR A 443 24.24 13.31 -3.15
N GLY A 444 23.58 13.96 -4.10
CA GLY A 444 24.27 14.50 -5.28
C GLY A 444 24.47 13.52 -6.42
N TYR A 445 23.71 12.42 -6.45
CA TYR A 445 23.77 11.41 -7.50
C TYR A 445 23.20 11.92 -8.83
N THR A 446 23.99 11.96 -9.90
CA THR A 446 23.59 12.66 -11.15
C THR A 446 22.76 11.80 -12.12
N ASP A 447 22.73 10.48 -11.95
CA ASP A 447 22.06 9.57 -12.88
C ASP A 447 20.60 9.27 -12.47
N SER A 448 19.82 8.80 -13.45
CA SER A 448 18.40 8.48 -13.32
C SER A 448 18.15 7.09 -12.72
N SER A 449 16.94 6.88 -12.20
CA SER A 449 16.42 5.55 -11.88
C SER A 449 15.33 5.15 -12.87
N ARG A 450 15.41 3.93 -13.41
CA ARG A 450 14.42 3.38 -14.34
C ARG A 450 13.72 2.16 -13.74
N ALA A 451 13.98 0.97 -14.25
CA ALA A 451 13.38 -0.26 -13.74
C ALA A 451 14.31 -0.90 -12.69
N LEU A 452 13.70 -1.52 -11.67
CA LEU A 452 14.40 -2.11 -10.53
C LEU A 452 15.33 -1.15 -9.76
N GLY A 453 15.08 0.16 -9.84
CA GLY A 453 15.88 1.17 -9.14
C GLY A 453 17.21 1.49 -9.80
N MET A 454 17.46 0.92 -10.98
CA MET A 454 18.72 1.04 -11.70
C MET A 454 18.51 1.68 -13.08
N ASN A 455 19.53 2.40 -13.56
CA ASN A 455 19.62 2.71 -14.97
C ASN A 455 20.45 1.63 -15.68
N PHE A 456 19.79 0.77 -16.46
CA PHE A 456 20.46 -0.34 -17.16
C PHE A 456 21.52 0.08 -18.19
N ARG A 457 21.56 1.37 -18.59
CA ARG A 457 22.61 1.88 -19.48
C ARG A 457 23.94 2.09 -18.74
N SER A 458 23.88 2.55 -17.50
CA SER A 458 25.04 2.84 -16.66
C SER A 458 25.33 1.73 -15.64
N ASN A 459 24.36 0.84 -15.39
CA ASN A 459 24.34 -0.12 -14.29
C ASN A 459 24.55 0.52 -12.90
N ALA A 460 24.16 1.78 -12.76
CA ALA A 460 24.27 2.57 -11.54
C ALA A 460 22.91 2.64 -10.82
N PRO A 461 22.88 2.65 -9.46
CA PRO A 461 24.02 2.58 -8.55
C PRO A 461 24.59 1.16 -8.33
N GLY A 462 23.96 0.14 -8.90
CA GLY A 462 24.38 -1.26 -8.84
C GLY A 462 23.52 -2.10 -7.89
N LEU A 463 23.32 -3.38 -8.22
CA LEU A 463 22.42 -4.28 -7.49
C LEU A 463 22.80 -4.43 -6.01
N GLY A 464 24.09 -4.44 -5.68
CA GLY A 464 24.55 -4.52 -4.30
C GLY A 464 23.96 -3.40 -3.45
N PHE A 465 24.16 -2.14 -3.86
CA PHE A 465 23.63 -0.98 -3.13
C PHE A 465 22.10 -1.00 -3.07
N ILE A 466 21.44 -1.35 -4.19
CA ILE A 466 19.99 -1.48 -4.32
C ILE A 466 19.41 -2.54 -3.36
N PHE A 467 20.17 -3.60 -3.05
CA PHE A 467 19.81 -4.65 -2.08
C PHE A 467 20.52 -4.51 -0.73
N GLY A 468 20.96 -3.30 -0.36
CA GLY A 468 21.37 -2.97 1.00
C GLY A 468 22.86 -3.07 1.30
N GLN A 469 23.70 -3.33 0.30
CA GLN A 469 25.15 -3.25 0.49
C GLN A 469 25.53 -1.81 0.86
N GLN A 470 26.19 -1.66 2.01
CA GLN A 470 26.63 -0.35 2.48
C GLN A 470 27.83 0.15 1.64
N PRO A 471 27.83 1.42 1.21
CA PRO A 471 28.87 1.96 0.35
C PRO A 471 30.16 2.19 1.15
N ASP A 472 31.30 1.78 0.60
CA ASP A 472 32.61 2.09 1.17
C ASP A 472 33.24 3.31 0.45
N THR A 473 34.40 3.76 0.94
CA THR A 473 35.13 4.87 0.32
C THR A 473 35.45 4.59 -1.16
N ASN A 474 35.74 3.33 -1.51
CA ASN A 474 36.02 2.95 -2.89
C ASN A 474 34.78 3.11 -3.79
N PHE A 475 33.60 2.72 -3.30
CA PHE A 475 32.34 2.91 -3.99
C PHE A 475 32.09 4.38 -4.30
N ILE A 476 32.25 5.26 -3.31
CA ILE A 476 32.08 6.71 -3.48
C ILE A 476 33.10 7.29 -4.47
N ASN A 477 34.39 6.92 -4.33
CA ASN A 477 35.43 7.36 -5.26
C ASN A 477 35.17 6.91 -6.69
N LYS A 478 34.66 5.69 -6.88
CA LYS A 478 34.32 5.14 -8.20
C LYS A 478 33.11 5.86 -8.80
N PHE A 479 32.16 6.27 -7.98
CA PHE A 479 31.02 7.11 -8.41
C PHE A 479 31.50 8.50 -8.84
N ALA A 480 32.39 9.13 -8.06
CA ALA A 480 32.98 10.41 -8.41
C ALA A 480 33.78 10.33 -9.73
N GLN A 481 34.65 9.32 -9.89
CA GLN A 481 35.44 9.10 -11.11
C GLN A 481 34.57 8.91 -12.36
N LYS A 482 33.39 8.30 -12.20
CA LYS A 482 32.42 8.10 -13.30
C LYS A 482 31.53 9.31 -13.57
N GLY A 483 31.68 10.40 -12.81
CA GLY A 483 30.82 11.59 -12.92
C GLY A 483 29.39 11.36 -12.41
N TRP A 484 29.19 10.35 -11.55
CA TRP A 484 27.88 10.02 -10.97
C TRP A 484 27.57 10.81 -9.70
N LEU A 485 28.47 11.67 -9.26
CA LEU A 485 28.27 12.62 -8.16
C LEU A 485 28.43 14.04 -8.70
N THR A 486 27.62 14.96 -8.16
CA THR A 486 27.68 16.37 -8.52
C THR A 486 29.01 16.99 -8.11
N GLY A 487 29.55 17.85 -8.98
CA GLY A 487 30.69 18.72 -8.70
C GLY A 487 30.28 20.16 -8.39
N ASP A 488 28.99 20.42 -8.15
CA ASP A 488 28.49 21.77 -7.87
C ASP A 488 29.09 22.29 -6.55
N PRO A 489 29.83 23.42 -6.56
CA PRO A 489 30.46 23.96 -5.36
C PRO A 489 29.46 24.45 -4.30
N ASN A 490 28.19 24.66 -4.67
CA ASN A 490 27.13 25.05 -3.73
C ASN A 490 26.48 23.85 -3.03
N PHE A 491 26.87 22.63 -3.40
CA PHE A 491 26.33 21.42 -2.82
C PHE A 491 26.89 21.18 -1.41
N ASN A 492 26.04 21.29 -0.39
CA ASN A 492 26.42 21.26 1.02
C ASN A 492 25.93 20.01 1.79
N TYR A 493 25.28 19.06 1.11
CA TYR A 493 24.82 17.83 1.75
C TYR A 493 25.97 16.85 1.92
N GLN A 494 26.06 16.26 3.12
CA GLN A 494 27.07 15.26 3.45
C GLN A 494 26.50 13.86 3.32
N ASN A 495 27.27 12.96 2.69
CA ASN A 495 26.94 11.54 2.69
C ASN A 495 26.97 11.02 4.13
N ARG A 496 25.92 10.31 4.52
CA ARG A 496 25.73 9.84 5.90
C ARG A 496 25.60 8.33 5.92
N GLN A 497 26.21 7.70 6.91
CA GLN A 497 26.02 6.29 7.21
C GLN A 497 25.78 6.12 8.71
N ASP A 498 24.77 5.35 9.05
CA ASP A 498 24.46 5.00 10.43
C ASP A 498 24.49 3.47 10.56
N TYR A 499 25.05 2.97 11.66
CA TYR A 499 25.13 1.54 11.97
C TYR A 499 24.75 1.31 13.43
N THR A 500 23.83 0.39 13.66
CA THR A 500 23.37 0.00 14.99
C THR A 500 23.35 -1.51 15.09
N GLN A 501 23.89 -2.03 16.19
CA GLN A 501 23.94 -3.46 16.49
C GLN A 501 23.34 -3.69 17.87
N LYS A 502 22.44 -4.68 17.96
CA LYS A 502 21.82 -5.08 19.22
C LYS A 502 21.85 -6.59 19.36
N LEU A 503 22.34 -7.05 20.51
CA LEU A 503 22.28 -8.44 20.93
C LEU A 503 21.49 -8.50 22.24
N THR A 504 20.42 -9.29 22.26
CA THR A 504 19.61 -9.53 23.44
C THR A 504 19.60 -11.02 23.72
N ILE A 505 20.04 -11.40 24.92
CA ILE A 505 20.06 -12.78 25.38
C ILE A 505 19.19 -12.84 26.62
N THR A 506 18.14 -13.67 26.56
CA THR A 506 17.24 -13.90 27.69
C THR A 506 17.28 -15.38 28.03
N ALA A 507 17.64 -15.69 29.27
CA ALA A 507 17.69 -17.06 29.77
C ALA A 507 16.60 -17.27 30.83
N GLN A 508 15.87 -18.38 30.72
CA GLN A 508 14.90 -18.81 31.72
C GLN A 508 15.53 -19.92 32.57
N LEU A 509 15.70 -19.63 33.86
CA LEU A 509 16.23 -20.54 34.86
C LEU A 509 15.09 -20.98 35.78
N MET A 510 14.88 -22.28 35.91
CA MET A 510 13.91 -22.89 36.82
C MET A 510 14.64 -23.90 37.71
N PRO A 511 15.34 -23.46 38.76
CA PRO A 511 16.08 -24.34 39.66
C PRO A 511 15.16 -25.16 40.58
N ILE A 512 13.97 -24.62 40.91
CA ILE A 512 12.95 -25.25 41.74
C ILE A 512 11.61 -25.14 40.98
N ARG A 513 10.79 -26.19 41.05
CA ARG A 513 9.45 -26.18 40.43
C ARG A 513 8.59 -25.10 41.10
N ASP A 514 7.79 -24.40 40.30
CA ASP A 514 6.90 -23.30 40.73
C ASP A 514 7.60 -22.00 41.18
N LEU A 515 8.92 -21.90 41.02
CA LEU A 515 9.67 -20.64 41.10
C LEU A 515 10.01 -20.19 39.66
N THR A 516 9.26 -19.23 39.11
CA THR A 516 9.51 -18.61 37.79
C THR A 516 10.01 -17.19 37.92
#